data_AF-A0A2T9XXT1-F1
#
_entry.id   AF-A0A2T9XXT1-F1
#
_cell.length_a   1.000
_cell.length_b   1.000
_cell.length_c   1.000
_cell.angle_alpha   90.00
_cell.angle_beta   90.00
_cell.angle_gamma   90.00
#
_symmetry.space_group_name_H-M   'P 1'
#
loop_
_entity.id
_entity.type
_entity.pdbx_description
1 polymer ?
#
loop_
_entity_poly.entity_id
_entity_poly.type
_entity_poly.pdbx_seq_one_letter_code
_entity_poly.pdbx_strand_id
1 'polypeptide(L)'
;MDQVNKTTEKNTGPLLNICMPYLSTQEISSAVIDTAIETQNQKLGHLDNIELLVENNLYVGPNPKLDLLIRTSGEHRLSNFLLWQASKYSIFKPVPTYWPDISFFTLFFAVLDYQLAKYSLQSKSIN
;
A
#
# COMPACT_ATOMS: atom_id res chain seq x y z
N MET A 1 -11.78 -1.12 -17.01
CA MET A 1 -11.54 -1.72 -15.68
C MET A 1 -12.83 -2.24 -15.05
N ASP A 2 -13.94 -1.52 -15.18
CA ASP A 2 -15.22 -1.88 -14.55
C ASP A 2 -15.73 -3.28 -14.90
N GLN A 3 -15.61 -3.71 -16.16
CA GLN A 3 -16.00 -5.07 -16.55
C GLN A 3 -15.17 -6.13 -15.84
N VAL A 4 -13.85 -5.95 -15.79
CA VAL A 4 -12.93 -6.88 -15.10
C VAL A 4 -13.27 -6.94 -13.62
N ASN A 5 -13.42 -5.78 -12.97
CA ASN A 5 -13.76 -5.70 -11.55
C ASN A 5 -15.09 -6.40 -11.24
N LYS A 6 -16.14 -6.19 -12.05
CA LYS A 6 -17.44 -6.88 -11.88
C LYS A 6 -17.31 -8.39 -12.04
N THR A 7 -16.51 -8.84 -13.01
CA THR A 7 -16.32 -10.29 -13.22
C THR A 7 -15.52 -10.96 -12.11
N THR A 8 -14.66 -10.22 -11.40
CA THR A 8 -13.79 -10.76 -10.35
C THR A 8 -14.24 -10.39 -8.93
N GLU A 9 -15.33 -9.65 -8.76
CA GLU A 9 -15.79 -9.09 -7.47
C GLU A 9 -16.06 -10.16 -6.39
N LYS A 10 -16.48 -11.37 -6.79
CA LYS A 10 -16.83 -12.47 -5.88
C LYS A 10 -15.68 -13.46 -5.65
N ASN A 11 -14.50 -13.20 -6.22
CA ASN A 11 -13.36 -14.07 -6.04
C ASN A 11 -12.82 -13.97 -4.61
N THR A 12 -12.58 -15.12 -3.99
CA THR A 12 -12.02 -15.23 -2.63
C THR A 12 -10.51 -15.48 -2.62
N GLY A 13 -9.90 -15.55 -3.80
CA GLY A 13 -8.47 -15.77 -3.99
C GLY A 13 -7.64 -14.48 -3.79
N PRO A 14 -6.41 -14.46 -4.32
CA PRO A 14 -5.55 -13.29 -4.24
C PRO A 14 -6.18 -12.04 -4.88
N LEU A 15 -6.03 -10.90 -4.21
CA LEU A 15 -6.40 -9.58 -4.74
C LEU A 15 -5.22 -8.99 -5.50
N LEU A 16 -5.43 -8.59 -6.76
CA LEU A 16 -4.46 -7.90 -7.58
C LEU A 16 -4.92 -6.46 -7.84
N ASN A 17 -4.19 -5.49 -7.27
CA ASN A 17 -4.41 -4.08 -7.55
C ASN A 17 -3.48 -3.62 -8.67
N ILE A 18 -4.06 -3.09 -9.74
CA ILE A 18 -3.31 -2.56 -10.89
C ILE A 18 -3.42 -1.03 -10.88
N CYS A 19 -2.29 -0.36 -10.62
CA CYS A 19 -2.22 1.09 -10.46
C CYS A 19 -1.96 1.80 -11.79
N MET A 20 -3.00 2.33 -12.45
CA MET A 20 -2.89 3.04 -13.74
C MET A 20 -3.97 4.11 -13.94
N PRO A 21 -3.64 5.34 -14.36
CA PRO A 21 -2.45 6.12 -14.00
C PRO A 21 -2.52 6.54 -12.52
N TYR A 22 -1.59 6.07 -11.70
CA TYR A 22 -1.62 6.27 -10.26
C TYR A 22 -0.49 7.18 -9.78
N LEU A 23 -0.82 8.09 -8.85
CA LEU A 23 0.12 8.89 -8.08
C LEU A 23 -0.36 8.97 -6.63
N SER A 24 0.49 8.64 -5.67
CA SER A 24 0.09 8.61 -4.25
C SER A 24 -0.32 9.98 -3.73
N THR A 25 0.32 11.05 -4.18
CA THR A 25 -0.13 12.42 -3.86
C THR A 25 -1.56 12.71 -4.33
N GLN A 26 -1.97 12.20 -5.51
CA GLN A 26 -3.33 12.39 -6.02
C GLN A 26 -4.34 11.57 -5.22
N GLU A 27 -4.00 10.33 -4.89
CA GLU A 27 -4.80 9.48 -4.00
C GLU A 27 -5.05 10.17 -2.65
N ILE A 28 -4.00 10.66 -2.00
CA ILE A 28 -4.09 11.34 -0.70
C ILE A 28 -4.94 12.62 -0.82
N SER A 29 -4.73 13.43 -1.86
CA SER A 29 -5.55 14.64 -2.06
C SER A 29 -7.02 14.32 -2.27
N SER A 30 -7.35 13.26 -3.04
CA SER A 30 -8.74 12.81 -3.22
C SER A 30 -9.35 12.36 -1.89
N ALA A 31 -8.63 11.50 -1.14
CA ALA A 31 -9.12 10.95 0.12
C ALA A 31 -9.41 12.04 1.16
N VAL A 32 -8.59 13.10 1.22
CA VAL A 32 -8.81 14.25 2.10
C VAL A 32 -10.06 15.04 1.68
N ILE A 33 -10.28 15.24 0.38
CA ILE A 33 -11.48 15.92 -0.13
C ILE A 33 -12.74 15.10 0.21
N ASP A 34 -12.71 13.79 -0.03
CA ASP A 34 -13.82 12.88 0.24
C ASP A 34 -14.14 12.86 1.74
N THR A 35 -13.12 12.79 2.59
CA THR A 35 -13.28 12.89 4.06
C THR A 35 -13.91 14.22 4.49
N ALA A 36 -13.52 15.33 3.87
CA ALA A 36 -14.10 16.64 4.19
C ALA A 36 -15.58 16.72 3.80
N ILE A 37 -15.97 16.13 2.66
CA ILE A 37 -17.37 16.07 2.22
C ILE A 37 -18.19 15.18 3.16
N GLU A 38 -17.67 14.01 3.54
CA GLU A 38 -18.34 13.08 4.45
C GLU A 38 -18.57 13.70 5.84
N THR A 39 -17.54 14.33 6.42
CA THR A 39 -17.63 14.98 7.73
C THR A 39 -18.62 16.14 7.74
N GLN A 40 -18.67 16.93 6.66
CA GLN A 40 -19.66 18.00 6.48
C GLN A 40 -21.10 17.43 6.42
N ASN A 41 -21.31 16.38 5.63
CA ASN A 41 -22.64 15.79 5.42
C ASN A 41 -23.17 15.07 6.67
N GLN A 42 -22.30 14.37 7.40
CA GLN A 42 -22.67 13.58 8.57
C GLN A 42 -22.75 14.42 9.87
N LYS A 43 -22.46 15.73 9.80
CA LYS A 43 -22.32 16.62 10.98
C LYS A 43 -21.44 15.99 12.05
N LEU A 44 -20.35 15.33 11.65
CA LEU A 44 -19.37 14.77 12.57
C LEU A 44 -18.66 15.94 13.25
N GLY A 45 -19.23 16.41 14.36
CA GLY A 45 -18.71 17.55 15.13
C GLY A 45 -17.38 17.27 15.83
N HIS A 46 -16.94 16.01 15.82
CA HIS A 46 -15.65 15.57 16.35
C HIS A 46 -14.86 14.85 15.26
N LEU A 47 -13.68 15.38 14.93
CA LEU A 47 -12.70 14.77 14.01
C LEU A 47 -11.85 13.70 14.74
N ASP A 48 -12.47 12.97 15.67
CA ASP A 48 -11.80 11.88 16.34
C ASP A 48 -11.47 10.81 15.29
N ASN A 49 -10.20 10.37 15.24
CA ASN A 49 -9.69 9.42 14.25
C ASN A 49 -9.74 9.90 12.78
N ILE A 50 -9.49 11.19 12.52
CA ILE A 50 -9.35 11.73 11.15
C ILE A 50 -8.43 10.89 10.25
N GLU A 51 -7.36 10.31 10.81
CA GLU A 51 -6.45 9.45 10.07
C GLU A 51 -7.16 8.23 9.50
N LEU A 52 -7.99 7.55 10.30
CA LEU A 52 -8.76 6.38 9.86
C LEU A 52 -9.82 6.76 8.82
N LEU A 53 -10.43 7.94 8.96
CA LEU A 53 -11.38 8.46 7.97
C LEU A 53 -10.70 8.70 6.62
N VAL A 54 -9.51 9.31 6.63
CA VAL A 54 -8.69 9.49 5.42
C VAL A 54 -8.32 8.14 4.83
N GLU A 55 -7.91 7.16 5.66
CA GLU A 55 -7.55 5.83 5.20
C GLU A 55 -8.68 5.07 4.51
N ASN A 56 -9.91 5.20 5.03
CA ASN A 56 -11.09 4.62 4.41
C ASN A 56 -11.39 5.20 3.02
N ASN A 57 -10.95 6.44 2.78
CA ASN A 57 -11.17 7.16 1.52
C ASN A 57 -9.98 7.05 0.54
N LEU A 58 -8.90 6.35 0.90
CA LEU A 58 -7.84 5.99 -0.07
C LEU A 58 -8.35 4.96 -1.08
N TYR A 59 -7.74 4.90 -2.27
CA TYR A 59 -8.16 3.95 -3.32
C TYR A 59 -7.97 2.50 -2.87
N VAL A 60 -6.86 2.25 -2.19
CA VAL A 60 -6.61 1.01 -1.45
C VAL A 60 -6.91 1.35 0.00
N GLY A 61 -8.15 1.09 0.44
CA GLY A 61 -8.60 1.35 1.81
C GLY A 61 -7.70 0.68 2.88
N PRO A 62 -8.04 0.76 4.17
CA PRO A 62 -7.12 0.36 5.27
C PRO A 62 -6.73 -1.12 5.27
N ASN A 63 -7.48 -1.96 4.55
CA ASN A 63 -7.16 -3.37 4.32
C ASN A 63 -7.19 -3.65 2.81
N PRO A 64 -6.14 -4.26 2.23
CA PRO A 64 -4.99 -4.90 2.89
C PRO A 64 -3.81 -3.96 3.24
N LYS A 65 -3.06 -4.30 4.29
CA LYS A 65 -1.84 -3.59 4.71
C LYS A 65 -0.68 -3.87 3.74
N LEU A 66 0.19 -2.87 3.53
CA LEU A 66 1.42 -3.02 2.73
C LEU A 66 2.58 -3.50 3.62
N ASP A 67 2.91 -4.78 3.52
CA ASP A 67 3.99 -5.41 4.27
C ASP A 67 5.38 -5.24 3.62
N LEU A 68 5.45 -5.49 2.31
CA LEU A 68 6.70 -5.53 1.55
C LEU A 68 6.52 -4.75 0.25
N LEU A 69 7.39 -3.77 0.03
CA LEU A 69 7.45 -3.01 -1.21
C LEU A 69 8.73 -3.34 -1.95
N ILE A 70 8.60 -4.04 -3.07
CA ILE A 70 9.73 -4.43 -3.93
C ILE A 70 9.87 -3.41 -5.06
N ARG A 71 11.10 -2.93 -5.30
CA ARG A 71 11.42 -2.08 -6.44
C ARG A 71 12.59 -2.65 -7.24
N THR A 72 12.38 -2.85 -8.53
CA THR A 72 13.42 -3.34 -9.45
C THR A 72 14.41 -2.26 -9.86
N SER A 73 15.37 -2.66 -10.71
CA SER A 73 16.41 -1.84 -11.33
C SER A 73 17.39 -1.17 -10.37
N GLY A 74 17.46 -1.62 -9.11
CA GLY A 74 18.39 -1.11 -8.11
C GLY A 74 18.07 0.29 -7.59
N GLU A 75 16.85 0.79 -7.82
CA GLU A 75 16.51 2.18 -7.54
C GLU A 75 16.03 2.39 -6.11
N HIS A 76 16.68 3.27 -5.36
CA HIS A 76 16.37 3.57 -3.96
C HIS A 76 15.42 4.77 -3.80
N ARG A 77 14.27 4.74 -4.48
CA ARG A 77 13.22 5.77 -4.36
C ARG A 77 11.83 5.14 -4.40
N LEU A 78 10.81 5.84 -3.91
CA LEU A 78 9.41 5.39 -4.02
C LEU A 78 8.72 5.88 -5.30
N SER A 79 9.19 6.98 -5.90
CA SER A 79 8.59 7.57 -7.11
C SER A 79 7.08 7.82 -6.99
N ASN A 80 6.63 8.36 -5.85
CA ASN A 80 5.23 8.69 -5.62
C ASN A 80 4.28 7.47 -5.68
N PHE A 81 4.77 6.30 -5.25
CA PHE A 81 4.01 5.06 -5.22
C PHE A 81 3.69 4.65 -3.78
N LEU A 82 2.39 4.49 -3.47
CA LEU A 82 1.87 4.03 -2.18
C LEU A 82 2.52 4.69 -0.96
N LEU A 83 2.71 6.02 -0.96
CA LEU A 83 3.44 6.73 0.09
C LEU A 83 2.78 6.59 1.46
N TRP A 84 1.44 6.75 1.50
CA TRP A 84 0.68 6.59 2.73
C TRP A 84 0.82 5.17 3.29
N GLN A 85 0.55 4.17 2.43
CA GLN A 85 0.58 2.77 2.80
C GLN A 85 2.01 2.31 3.17
N ALA A 86 3.03 2.82 2.50
CA ALA A 86 4.43 2.48 2.76
C ALA A 86 4.95 3.08 4.08
N SER A 87 4.40 4.22 4.51
CA SER A 87 4.89 4.96 5.67
C SER A 87 4.70 4.24 7.02
N LYS A 88 3.70 3.36 7.14
CA LYS A 88 3.32 2.79 8.44
C LYS A 88 4.26 1.69 8.91
N TYR A 89 4.37 0.59 8.15
CA TYR A 89 5.14 -0.60 8.56
C TYR A 89 5.76 -1.37 7.39
N SER A 90 5.82 -0.79 6.20
CA SER A 90 6.31 -1.51 5.04
C SER A 90 7.84 -1.65 5.07
N ILE A 91 8.33 -2.83 4.69
CA ILE A 91 9.75 -3.03 4.42
C ILE A 91 9.99 -2.72 2.94
N PHE A 92 10.83 -1.72 2.69
CA PHE A 92 11.23 -1.34 1.34
C PHE A 92 12.45 -2.16 0.89
N LYS A 93 12.30 -2.93 -0.20
CA LYS A 93 13.34 -3.80 -0.75
C LYS A 93 13.63 -3.44 -2.22
N PRO A 94 14.63 -2.58 -2.47
CA PRO A 94 15.18 -2.43 -3.81
C PRO A 94 15.96 -3.69 -4.20
N VAL A 95 15.77 -4.16 -5.43
CA VAL A 95 16.47 -5.29 -6.02
C VAL A 95 17.17 -4.85 -7.31
N PRO A 96 18.43 -5.26 -7.55
CA PRO A 96 19.21 -4.82 -8.71
C PRO A 96 18.77 -5.48 -10.04
N THR A 97 17.78 -6.36 -10.02
CA THR A 97 17.23 -7.05 -11.20
C THR A 97 16.28 -6.12 -11.97
N TYR A 98 16.34 -6.10 -13.31
CA TYR A 98 15.36 -5.38 -14.13
C TYR A 98 13.99 -6.07 -14.12
N TRP A 99 12.92 -5.30 -14.36
CA TRP A 99 11.54 -5.82 -14.32
C TRP A 99 11.31 -7.05 -15.22
N PRO A 100 11.75 -7.06 -16.50
CA PRO A 100 11.57 -8.22 -17.37
C PRO A 100 12.32 -9.48 -16.90
N ASP A 101 13.35 -9.29 -16.06
CA ASP A 101 14.25 -10.35 -15.60
C ASP A 101 13.88 -10.87 -14.20
N ILE A 102 12.77 -10.42 -13.61
CA ILE A 102 12.31 -10.94 -12.31
C ILE A 102 12.02 -12.43 -12.45
N SER A 103 12.59 -13.21 -11.54
CA SER A 103 12.33 -14.64 -11.41
C SER A 103 11.60 -14.96 -10.10
N PHE A 104 11.10 -16.19 -9.99
CA PHE A 104 10.60 -16.73 -8.72
C PHE A 104 11.63 -16.56 -7.59
N PHE A 105 12.91 -16.78 -7.86
CA PHE A 105 13.98 -16.63 -6.86
C PHE A 105 14.13 -15.18 -6.38
N THR A 106 13.96 -14.21 -7.28
CA THR A 106 13.99 -12.78 -6.90
C THR A 106 12.90 -12.46 -5.88
N LEU A 107 11.67 -12.94 -6.12
CA LEU A 107 10.56 -12.77 -5.18
C LEU A 107 10.80 -13.55 -3.87
N PHE A 108 11.26 -14.80 -3.98
CA PHE A 108 11.54 -15.66 -2.82
C PHE A 108 12.55 -15.01 -1.86
N PHE A 109 13.67 -14.51 -2.37
CA PHE A 109 14.67 -13.83 -1.55
C PHE A 109 14.13 -12.52 -0.95
N ALA A 110 13.33 -11.75 -1.70
CA ALA A 110 12.70 -10.54 -1.15
C ALA A 110 11.75 -10.85 0.02
N VAL A 111 11.00 -11.95 -0.05
CA VAL A 111 10.13 -12.41 1.04
C VAL A 111 10.95 -12.91 2.24
N LEU A 112 12.04 -13.65 2.01
CA LEU A 112 12.93 -14.07 3.09
C LEU A 112 13.55 -12.88 3.82
N ASP A 113 14.01 -11.87 3.08
CA ASP A 113 14.55 -10.63 3.65
C ASP A 113 13.50 -9.90 4.49
N TYR A 114 12.26 -9.84 4.02
CA TYR A 114 11.13 -9.31 4.79
C TYR A 114 10.94 -10.07 6.11
N GLN A 115 10.92 -11.39 6.08
CA GLN A 115 10.74 -12.22 7.27
C GLN A 115 11.86 -12.00 8.30
N LEU A 116 13.11 -11.93 7.84
CA LEU A 116 14.27 -11.67 8.69
C LEU A 116 14.24 -10.25 9.31
N ALA A 117 13.93 -9.24 8.51
CA ALA A 117 13.82 -7.86 8.98
C ALA A 117 12.68 -7.70 10.00
N LYS A 118 11.52 -8.32 9.73
CA LYS A 118 10.37 -8.32 10.64
C LYS A 118 10.71 -8.96 11.99
N TYR A 119 11.39 -10.11 11.98
CA TYR A 119 11.85 -10.76 13.21
C TYR A 119 12.78 -9.86 14.02
N SER A 120 13.75 -9.21 13.36
CA SER A 120 14.66 -8.26 14.00
C SER A 120 13.93 -7.08 14.66
N LEU A 121 12.97 -6.47 13.95
CA LEU A 121 12.16 -5.37 14.48
C LEU A 121 11.31 -5.78 15.69
N GLN A 122 10.71 -6.97 15.65
CA GLN A 122 9.93 -7.49 16.78
C GLN A 122 10.81 -7.80 17.99
N SER A 123 11.99 -8.40 17.78
CA SER A 123 12.93 -8.71 18.87
C SER A 123 13.45 -7.46 19.61
N LYS A 124 13.57 -6.32 18.90
CA LYS A 124 13.98 -5.04 19.49
C LYS A 124 12.87 -4.33 20.26
N SER A 125 11.61 -4.68 20.03
CA SER A 125 10.46 -4.07 20.73
C SER A 125 10.17 -4.73 22.08
N ILE A 126 10.84 -5.84 22.41
CA ILE A 126 10.63 -6.64 23.63
C ILE A 126 11.72 -6.37 24.69
N ASN A 127 12.79 -5.66 24.32
CA ASN A 127 13.85 -5.19 25.22
C ASN A 127 13.76 -3.67 25.41
#